data_AF-A0A951YRJ5-F1
#
_entry.id   AF-A0A951YRJ5-F1
#
_cell.length_a   1.000
_cell.length_b   1.000
_cell.length_c   1.000
_cell.angle_alpha   90.00
_cell.angle_beta   90.00
_cell.angle_gamma   90.00
#
_symmetry.space_group_name_H-M   'P 1'
#
loop_
_entity.id
_entity.type
_entity.pdbx_description
1 polymer ?
#
loop_
_entity_poly.entity_id
_entity_poly.type
_entity_poly.pdbx_seq_one_letter_code
_entity_poly.pdbx_strand_id
1 'polypeptide(L)'
;MASVATRIMATVNAPYRTAVTADRLAAGLVDPASVTARNAAVFAFLSEVRPQLQREFVTVMGLDMARVRQVADGFSRLAGYRLPLAE
;
A
#
# COMPACT_ATOMS: atom_id res chain seq x y z
N MET A 1 9.28 -14.92 -17.25
CA MET A 1 9.69 -13.86 -16.31
C MET A 1 8.45 -13.40 -15.56
N ALA A 2 8.39 -13.58 -14.24
CA ALA A 2 7.23 -13.18 -13.44
C ALA A 2 7.10 -11.65 -13.40
N SER A 3 5.88 -11.12 -13.51
CA SER A 3 5.66 -9.68 -13.57
C SER A 3 6.01 -9.03 -12.23
N VAL A 4 6.28 -7.72 -12.25
CA VAL A 4 6.52 -6.93 -11.03
C VAL A 4 5.38 -7.11 -10.03
N ALA A 5 4.14 -7.19 -10.52
CA ALA A 5 2.97 -7.48 -9.69
C ALA A 5 3.09 -8.84 -8.97
N THR A 6 3.59 -9.88 -9.64
CA THR A 6 3.81 -11.20 -9.01
C THR A 6 4.84 -11.14 -7.88
N ARG A 7 5.91 -10.35 -8.02
CA ARG A 7 6.96 -10.22 -6.98
C ARG A 7 6.48 -9.42 -5.78
N ILE A 8 5.71 -8.35 -6.02
CA ILE A 8 5.09 -7.56 -4.94
C ILE A 8 4.11 -8.44 -4.17
N MET A 9 3.24 -9.17 -4.86
CA MET A 9 2.25 -10.06 -4.23
C MET A 9 2.89 -11.21 -3.46
N ALA A 10 4.02 -11.76 -3.90
CA ALA A 10 4.74 -12.79 -3.15
C ALA A 10 5.29 -12.27 -1.82
N THR A 11 5.73 -11.00 -1.78
CA THR A 11 6.29 -10.38 -0.58
C THR A 11 5.17 -9.95 0.38
N VAL A 12 4.10 -9.37 -0.14
CA VAL A 12 2.92 -8.93 0.63
C VAL A 12 2.15 -10.13 1.21
N ASN A 13 2.05 -11.25 0.49
CA ASN A 13 1.33 -12.43 0.96
C ASN A 13 2.17 -13.36 1.87
N ALA A 14 3.50 -13.19 1.93
CA ALA A 14 4.37 -14.07 2.72
C ALA A 14 4.07 -14.05 4.23
N PRO A 15 3.74 -12.92 4.88
CA PRO A 15 3.39 -12.91 6.31
C PRO A 15 1.91 -13.21 6.59
N TYR A 16 1.00 -12.81 5.68
CA TYR A 16 -0.41 -12.62 6.07
C TYR A 16 -1.37 -13.75 5.68
N ARG A 17 -0.95 -14.77 4.91
CA ARG A 17 -1.80 -15.93 4.46
C ARG A 17 -3.17 -15.56 3.89
N THR A 18 -3.41 -14.28 3.59
CA THR A 18 -4.69 -13.75 3.14
C THR A 18 -4.43 -13.12 1.79
N ALA A 19 -4.91 -13.76 0.73
CA ALA A 19 -4.74 -13.26 -0.63
C ALA A 19 -5.56 -11.97 -0.81
N VAL A 20 -5.00 -10.83 -0.43
CA VAL A 20 -5.55 -9.53 -0.80
C VAL A 20 -5.23 -9.34 -2.28
N THR A 21 -6.27 -9.18 -3.11
CA THR A 21 -6.08 -8.91 -4.54
C THR A 21 -5.50 -7.51 -4.74
N ALA A 22 -4.79 -7.30 -5.85
CA ALA A 22 -4.21 -6.00 -6.18
C ALA A 22 -5.29 -4.89 -6.17
N ASP A 23 -6.50 -5.20 -6.63
CA ASP A 23 -7.63 -4.26 -6.65
C ASP A 23 -8.12 -3.86 -5.25
N ARG A 24 -8.16 -4.82 -4.30
CA ARG A 24 -8.56 -4.50 -2.91
C ARG A 24 -7.52 -3.66 -2.21
N LEU A 25 -6.23 -3.91 -2.48
CA LEU A 25 -5.15 -3.09 -1.96
C LEU A 25 -5.20 -1.68 -2.56
N ALA A 26 -5.40 -1.59 -3.88
CA ALA A 26 -5.56 -0.33 -4.60
C ALA A 26 -6.74 0.51 -4.07
N ALA A 27 -7.90 -0.13 -3.85
CA ALA A 27 -9.06 0.52 -3.25
C ALA A 27 -8.74 1.05 -1.85
N GLY A 28 -8.06 0.26 -1.02
CA GLY A 28 -7.66 0.67 0.32
C GLY A 28 -6.64 1.82 0.32
N LEU A 29 -5.73 1.88 -0.66
CA LEU A 29 -4.73 2.93 -0.78
C LEU A 29 -5.32 4.31 -1.11
N VAL A 30 -6.52 4.38 -1.67
CA VAL A 30 -7.18 5.67 -1.99
C VAL A 30 -8.37 5.98 -1.07
N ASP A 31 -8.70 5.08 -0.15
CA ASP A 31 -9.80 5.24 0.80
C ASP A 31 -9.27 5.66 2.18
N PRO A 32 -9.57 6.89 2.64
CA PRO A 32 -9.22 7.34 3.99
C PRO A 32 -9.79 6.45 5.10
N ALA A 33 -10.89 5.73 4.86
CA ALA A 33 -11.45 4.79 5.83
C ALA A 33 -10.47 3.66 6.19
N SER A 34 -9.51 3.34 5.32
CA SER A 34 -8.44 2.37 5.59
C SER A 34 -7.61 2.74 6.82
N VAL A 35 -7.38 4.04 7.06
CA VAL A 35 -6.64 4.53 8.23
C VAL A 35 -7.44 4.30 9.50
N THR A 36 -8.72 4.68 9.49
CA THR A 36 -9.64 4.50 10.63
C THR A 36 -9.87 3.02 10.94
N ALA A 37 -10.01 2.20 9.91
CA ALA A 37 -10.16 0.74 10.02
C ALA A 37 -8.85 0.02 10.34
N ARG A 38 -7.71 0.74 10.43
CA ARG A 38 -6.37 0.18 10.65
C ARG A 38 -6.07 -0.99 9.72
N ASN A 39 -6.35 -0.79 8.43
CA ASN A 39 -6.21 -1.83 7.41
C ASN A 39 -4.75 -2.33 7.33
N ALA A 40 -4.51 -3.51 7.90
CA ALA A 40 -3.17 -4.09 8.04
C ALA A 40 -2.49 -4.33 6.68
N ALA A 41 -3.24 -4.68 5.64
CA ALA A 41 -2.68 -4.93 4.31
C ALA A 41 -2.19 -3.63 3.64
N VAL A 42 -2.96 -2.54 3.78
CA VAL A 42 -2.56 -1.22 3.29
C VAL A 42 -1.35 -0.72 4.06
N PHE A 43 -1.34 -0.89 5.38
CA PHE A 43 -0.21 -0.51 6.20
C PHE A 43 1.07 -1.28 5.84
N ALA A 44 1.00 -2.61 5.75
CA ALA A 44 2.14 -3.46 5.38
C ALA A 44 2.69 -3.11 4.00
N PHE A 45 1.82 -2.82 3.02
CA PHE A 45 2.27 -2.33 1.73
C PHE A 45 3.07 -1.02 1.86
N LEU A 46 2.56 -0.06 2.62
CA LEU A 46 3.20 1.25 2.78
C LEU A 46 4.49 1.20 3.60
N SER A 47 4.61 0.27 4.57
CA SER A 47 5.78 0.19 5.47
C SER A 47 6.85 -0.81 5.02
N GLU A 48 6.47 -1.92 4.39
CA GLU A 48 7.39 -3.03 4.09
C GLU A 48 7.80 -3.10 2.61
N VAL A 49 6.98 -2.57 1.69
CA VAL A 49 7.32 -2.58 0.26
C VAL A 49 8.29 -1.45 -0.05
N ARG A 50 9.26 -1.69 -0.94
CA ARG A 50 10.24 -0.66 -1.31
C ARG A 50 9.53 0.55 -1.96
N PRO A 51 9.93 1.81 -1.68
CA PRO A 51 9.23 3.00 -2.18
C PRO A 51 9.10 3.06 -3.71
N GLN A 52 10.10 2.56 -4.43
CA GLN A 52 10.09 2.48 -5.89
C GLN A 52 8.95 1.58 -6.40
N LEU A 53 8.78 0.40 -5.78
CA LEU A 53 7.72 -0.55 -6.13
C LEU A 53 6.34 -0.03 -5.70
N GLN A 54 6.26 0.71 -4.59
CA GLN A 54 5.01 1.35 -4.19
C GLN A 54 4.53 2.36 -5.24
N ARG A 55 5.44 3.23 -5.74
CA ARG A 55 5.13 4.20 -6.80
C ARG A 55 4.79 3.55 -8.14
N GLU A 56 5.50 2.48 -8.49
CA GLU A 56 5.21 1.70 -9.70
C GLU A 56 3.80 1.08 -9.62
N PHE A 57 3.45 0.49 -8.48
CA PHE A 57 2.11 -0.07 -8.25
C PHE A 57 1.02 1.01 -8.37
N VAL A 58 1.21 2.18 -7.75
CA VAL A 58 0.27 3.31 -7.86
C VAL A 58 0.09 3.75 -9.32
N THR A 59 1.19 3.83 -10.07
CA THR A 59 1.16 4.18 -11.51
C THR A 59 0.43 3.13 -12.33
N VAL A 60 0.76 1.85 -12.15
CA VAL A 60 0.17 0.73 -12.91
C VAL A 60 -1.32 0.57 -12.62
N MET A 61 -1.73 0.79 -11.37
CA MET A 61 -3.14 0.73 -10.95
C MET A 61 -3.90 2.02 -11.25
N GLY A 62 -3.25 3.05 -11.79
CA GLY A 62 -3.88 4.32 -12.14
C GLY A 62 -4.47 5.08 -10.94
N LEU A 63 -3.86 4.95 -9.76
CA LEU A 63 -4.41 5.54 -8.53
C LEU A 63 -4.05 7.01 -8.41
N ASP A 64 -4.97 7.77 -7.80
CA ASP A 64 -4.74 9.18 -7.47
C ASP A 64 -3.68 9.30 -6.37
N MET A 65 -2.48 9.74 -6.75
CA MET A 65 -1.35 9.92 -5.83
C MET A 65 -1.68 10.86 -4.67
N ALA A 66 -2.54 11.86 -4.85
CA ALA A 66 -2.93 12.76 -3.76
C ALA A 66 -3.73 12.02 -2.68
N ARG A 67 -4.62 11.10 -3.08
CA ARG A 67 -5.36 10.24 -2.15
C ARG A 67 -4.44 9.23 -1.47
N VAL A 68 -3.53 8.62 -2.22
CA VAL A 68 -2.54 7.68 -1.66
C VAL A 68 -1.67 8.36 -0.60
N ARG A 69 -1.25 9.61 -0.85
CA ARG A 69 -0.52 10.42 0.13
C ARG A 69 -1.32 10.68 1.40
N GLN A 70 -2.59 11.01 1.29
CA GLN A 70 -3.46 11.22 2.45
C GLN A 70 -3.57 9.96 3.31
N VAL A 71 -3.74 8.80 2.68
CA VAL A 71 -3.78 7.51 3.39
C VAL A 71 -2.43 7.20 4.03
N ALA A 72 -1.33 7.38 3.31
CA ALA A 72 0.03 7.15 3.82
C ALA A 72 0.40 8.09 4.99
N ASP A 73 -0.01 9.36 4.92
CA ASP A 73 0.16 10.33 6.01
C ASP A 73 -0.67 9.97 7.24
N GLY A 74 -1.91 9.51 7.03
CA GLY A 74 -2.75 8.97 8.10
C GLY A 74 -2.10 7.79 8.82
N PHE A 75 -1.56 6.82 8.08
CA PHE A 75 -0.83 5.70 8.66
C PHE A 75 0.51 6.11 9.30
N SER A 76 1.19 7.14 8.76
CA SER A 76 2.43 7.67 9.34
C SER A 76 2.19 8.21 10.75
N ARG A 77 1.09 8.96 10.94
CA ARG A 77 0.68 9.44 12.27
C ARG A 77 0.38 8.31 13.24
N LEU A 78 -0.30 7.25 12.78
CA LEU A 78 -0.61 6.09 13.61
C LEU A 78 0.64 5.29 14.01
N ALA A 79 1.61 5.19 13.09
CA ALA A 79 2.83 4.42 13.29
C ALA A 79 3.91 5.17 14.08
N GLY A 80 3.82 6.50 14.15
CA GLY A 80 4.80 7.35 14.82
C GLY A 80 6.07 7.63 14.00
N TYR A 81 6.08 7.29 12.71
CA TYR A 81 7.16 7.59 11.78
C TYR A 81 6.61 7.85 10.37
N ARG A 82 7.40 8.52 9.52
CA ARG A 82 6.97 8.90 8.17
C ARG A 82 7.07 7.71 7.21
N LEU A 83 5.96 7.38 6.55
CA LEU A 83 5.92 6.37 5.49
C LEU A 83 6.37 6.96 4.14
N PRO A 84 6.93 6.15 3.24
CA PRO A 84 7.58 6.64 2.02
C PRO A 84 6.66 7.36 1.03
N LEU A 85 5.36 7.06 1.03
CA LEU A 85 4.38 7.74 0.17
C LEU A 85 3.66 8.90 0.86
N ALA A 86 4.03 9.25 2.09
CA ALA A 86 3.50 10.42 2.80
C ALA A 86 4.25 11.72 2.45
N GLU A 87 4.92 11.78 1.29
CA GLU A 87 5.72 12.92 0.80
C GLU A 87 4.95 13.86 -0.12
#